data_AF-A0A4V1IN49-F1
#
_entry.id   AF-A0A4V1IN49-F1
#
_cell.length_a   1.000
_cell.length_b   1.000
_cell.length_c   1.000
_cell.angle_alpha   90.00
_cell.angle_beta   90.00
_cell.angle_gamma   90.00
#
_symmetry.space_group_name_H-M   'P 1'
#
loop_
_entity.id
_entity.type
_entity.pdbx_description
1 polymer ?
#
loop_
_entity_poly.entity_id
_entity_poly.type
_entity_poly.pdbx_seq_one_letter_code
_entity_poly.pdbx_strand_id
1 'polypeptide(L)'
;MFSANLLNTSPGGYCVSWQGHLPQHLQTGELLGIHEVEYNSWNLAIIRWLHLEGESQVELGIELLTCNARPCAMCLIRKIEDSSQYMRGFFVPEIKALDQPASLITPRIPFQVGHKIKVNLDGVIHKAQLTNLLLSTPSFNQFEFHLTDPGSSIKRPGTNKPKTKDDDDEFGGIWDIL
;
A
#
# COMPACT_ATOMS: atom_id res chain seq x y z
N MET A 1 -1.72 -9.42 17.78
CA MET A 1 -1.16 -8.06 17.65
C MET A 1 0.03 -8.00 18.57
N PHE A 2 1.20 -7.57 18.10
CA PHE A 2 2.40 -7.44 18.93
C PHE A 2 2.58 -5.98 19.33
N SER A 3 2.97 -5.74 20.58
CA SER A 3 3.37 -4.43 21.06
C SER A 3 4.89 -4.40 21.11
N ALA A 4 5.47 -3.36 20.52
CA ALA A 4 6.92 -3.17 20.47
C ALA A 4 7.27 -1.77 20.98
N ASN A 5 8.44 -1.64 21.59
CA ASN A 5 9.03 -0.39 22.02
C ASN A 5 9.78 0.25 20.85
N LEU A 6 9.64 1.56 20.69
CA LEU A 6 10.43 2.32 19.73
C LEU A 6 11.84 2.54 20.29
N LEU A 7 12.87 2.11 19.55
CA LEU A 7 14.28 2.32 19.91
C LEU A 7 14.85 3.57 19.25
N ASN A 8 14.56 3.78 17.96
CA ASN A 8 14.93 4.99 17.23
C ASN A 8 14.01 5.21 16.02
N THR A 9 14.04 6.43 15.48
CA THR A 9 13.24 6.84 14.33
C THR A 9 14.11 7.59 13.32
N SER A 10 13.74 7.45 12.05
CA SER A 10 14.22 8.26 10.93
C SER A 10 13.01 8.70 10.09
N PRO A 11 13.17 9.65 9.15
CA PRO A 11 12.07 10.05 8.26
C PRO A 11 11.43 8.90 7.47
N GLY A 12 12.16 7.81 7.23
CA GLY A 12 11.70 6.67 6.43
C GLY A 12 11.36 5.41 7.23
N GLY A 13 11.48 5.39 8.56
CA GLY A 13 11.40 4.13 9.29
C GLY A 13 11.69 4.19 10.78
N TYR A 14 11.57 3.01 11.40
CA TYR A 14 11.75 2.79 12.83
C TYR A 14 12.70 1.64 13.10
N CYS A 15 13.41 1.73 14.22
CA CYS A 15 13.92 0.54 14.90
C CYS A 15 13.01 0.25 16.08
N VAL A 16 12.52 -0.98 16.20
CA VAL A 16 11.62 -1.39 17.28
C VAL A 16 12.12 -2.66 17.94
N SER A 17 11.79 -2.85 19.22
CA SER A 17 12.09 -4.09 19.94
C SER A 17 10.95 -4.56 20.82
N TRP A 18 10.88 -5.87 21.04
CA TRP A 18 10.00 -6.44 22.06
C TRP A 18 10.66 -7.62 22.75
N GLN A 19 10.18 -7.92 23.95
CA GLN A 19 10.52 -9.15 24.64
C GLN A 19 9.50 -10.24 24.30
N GLY A 20 9.98 -11.39 23.87
CA GLY A 20 9.19 -12.57 23.53
C GLY A 20 9.83 -13.41 22.44
N HIS A 21 9.13 -14.48 22.08
CA HIS A 21 9.55 -15.35 20.99
C HIS A 21 9.29 -14.68 19.62
N LEU A 22 10.16 -14.95 18.66
CA LEU A 22 10.00 -14.52 17.28
C LEU A 22 8.78 -15.22 16.63
N PRO A 23 7.79 -14.52 16.07
CA PRO A 23 6.66 -15.17 15.41
C PRO A 23 7.16 -16.05 14.24
N GLN A 24 6.59 -17.25 14.09
CA GLN A 24 7.11 -18.28 13.18
C GLN A 24 7.28 -17.83 11.72
N HIS A 25 6.48 -16.88 11.26
CA HIS A 25 6.51 -16.39 9.89
C HIS A 25 7.31 -15.09 9.70
N LEU A 26 7.70 -14.42 10.79
CA LEU A 26 8.31 -13.10 10.71
C LEU A 26 9.71 -13.18 10.10
N GLN A 27 9.90 -12.53 8.96
CA GLN A 27 11.17 -12.54 8.22
C GLN A 27 11.44 -11.23 7.49
N THR A 28 12.70 -11.01 7.11
CA THR A 28 13.09 -9.89 6.27
C THR A 28 12.33 -9.87 4.96
N GLY A 29 11.83 -8.69 4.58
CA GLY A 29 11.05 -8.46 3.38
C GLY A 29 9.56 -8.72 3.54
N GLU A 30 9.06 -9.03 4.73
CA GLU A 30 7.61 -9.08 4.97
C GLU A 30 6.96 -7.71 5.07
N LEU A 31 5.72 -7.64 4.59
CA LEU A 31 4.84 -6.50 4.72
C LEU A 31 4.20 -6.49 6.12
N LEU A 32 4.28 -5.35 6.80
CA LEU A 32 3.70 -5.12 8.12
C LEU A 32 2.67 -4.00 8.08
N GLY A 33 1.66 -4.11 8.93
CA GLY A 33 0.85 -2.96 9.36
C GLY A 33 1.39 -2.45 10.69
N ILE A 34 1.73 -1.16 10.76
CA ILE A 34 2.12 -0.48 11.99
C ILE A 34 0.97 0.42 12.41
N HIS A 35 0.56 0.30 13.67
CA HIS A 35 -0.40 1.22 14.28
C HIS A 35 0.33 2.11 15.27
N GLU A 36 0.32 3.41 15.02
CA GLU A 36 0.86 4.40 15.94
C GLU A 36 -0.26 4.91 16.85
N VAL A 37 -0.13 4.66 18.14
CA VAL A 37 -1.17 4.97 19.14
C VAL A 37 -1.46 6.48 19.18
N GLU A 38 -0.42 7.32 19.07
CA GLU A 38 -0.55 8.78 19.14
C GLU A 38 -1.35 9.37 17.98
N TYR A 39 -1.16 8.82 16.76
CA TYR A 39 -1.79 9.34 15.54
C TYR A 39 -3.04 8.55 15.13
N ASN A 40 -3.31 7.45 15.82
CA ASN A 40 -4.38 6.50 15.51
C ASN A 40 -4.44 6.15 14.02
N SER A 41 -3.28 6.00 13.39
CA SER A 41 -3.12 5.77 11.96
C SER A 41 -2.45 4.42 11.71
N TRP A 42 -2.78 3.82 10.56
CA TRP A 42 -2.18 2.59 10.09
C TRP A 42 -1.22 2.90 8.94
N ASN A 43 0.02 2.46 9.09
CA ASN A 43 1.05 2.56 8.08
C ASN A 43 1.37 1.16 7.54
N LEU A 44 1.55 1.04 6.23
CA LEU A 44 2.20 -0.14 5.65
C LEU A 44 3.71 0.05 5.70
N ALA A 45 4.43 -1.02 6.02
CA ALA A 45 5.86 -1.00 6.20
C ALA A 45 6.51 -2.34 5.84
N ILE A 46 7.84 -2.39 5.78
CA ILE A 46 8.63 -3.57 5.42
C ILE A 46 9.70 -3.84 6.44
N ILE A 47 9.88 -5.11 6.82
CA ILE A 47 11.03 -5.54 7.61
C ILE A 47 12.30 -5.50 6.74
N ARG A 48 13.26 -4.64 7.08
CA ARG A 48 14.56 -4.53 6.40
C ARG A 48 15.62 -5.41 7.01
N TRP A 49 15.57 -5.61 8.32
CA TRP A 49 16.42 -6.56 9.01
C TRP A 49 15.74 -7.02 10.30
N LEU A 50 16.19 -8.18 10.77
CA LEU A 50 15.75 -8.80 12.01
C LEU A 50 16.96 -9.25 12.81
N HIS A 51 16.98 -8.91 14.09
CA HIS A 51 18.00 -9.35 15.03
C HIS A 51 17.32 -10.00 16.24
N LEU A 52 17.82 -11.17 16.64
CA LEU A 52 17.41 -11.83 17.88
C LEU A 52 18.59 -11.74 18.84
N GLU A 53 18.41 -10.98 19.92
CA GLU A 53 19.38 -10.85 21.00
C GLU A 53 19.01 -11.79 22.15
N GLY A 54 19.95 -12.66 22.52
CA GLY A 54 19.72 -13.73 23.50
C GLY A 54 18.59 -14.67 23.08
N GLU A 55 17.80 -15.12 24.05
CA GLU A 55 16.70 -16.07 23.81
C GLU A 55 15.32 -15.40 23.64
N SER A 56 15.21 -14.09 23.86
CA SER A 56 13.88 -13.44 23.95
C SER A 56 13.80 -11.96 23.59
N GLN A 57 14.86 -11.30 23.15
CA GLN A 57 14.74 -9.92 22.67
C GLN A 57 14.81 -9.90 21.15
N VAL A 58 13.74 -9.44 20.50
CA VAL A 58 13.72 -9.28 19.05
C VAL A 58 13.80 -7.80 18.72
N GLU A 59 14.66 -7.46 17.76
CA GLU A 59 14.77 -6.13 17.19
C GLU A 59 14.51 -6.18 15.68
N LEU A 60 13.84 -5.16 15.16
CA LEU A 60 13.54 -5.00 13.75
C LEU A 60 13.92 -3.61 13.26
N GLY A 61 14.56 -3.57 12.10
CA GLY A 61 14.56 -2.38 11.26
C GLY A 61 13.36 -2.41 10.33
N ILE A 62 12.52 -1.39 10.39
CA ILE A 62 11.31 -1.29 9.59
C ILE A 62 11.35 -0.02 8.73
N GLU A 63 11.05 -0.16 7.45
CA GLU A 63 10.88 0.95 6.51
C GLU A 63 9.41 1.21 6.22
N LEU A 64 8.97 2.45 6.35
CA LEU A 64 7.60 2.88 6.04
C LEU A 64 7.40 2.97 4.52
N LEU A 65 6.33 2.33 4.02
CA LEU A 65 5.93 2.42 2.62
C LEU A 65 4.93 3.54 2.38
N THR A 66 3.88 3.59 3.19
CA THR A 66 2.78 4.56 3.01
C THR A 66 1.81 4.54 4.19
N CYS A 67 1.20 5.69 4.47
CA CYS A 67 0.12 5.89 5.44
C CYS A 67 -1.30 5.86 4.82
N ASN A 68 -1.42 5.77 3.50
CA ASN A 68 -2.68 5.96 2.77
C ASN A 68 -3.03 4.80 1.83
N ALA A 69 -2.43 3.63 2.08
CA ALA A 69 -2.77 2.41 1.34
C ALA A 69 -4.25 2.04 1.50
N ARG A 70 -4.85 1.62 0.39
CA ARG A 70 -6.23 1.13 0.35
C ARG A 70 -6.22 -0.35 0.00
N PRO A 71 -6.92 -1.21 0.74
CA PRO A 71 -7.01 -2.62 0.39
C PRO A 71 -7.71 -2.77 -0.97
N CYS A 72 -7.19 -3.66 -1.81
CA CYS A 72 -7.81 -3.99 -3.08
C CYS A 72 -7.73 -5.48 -3.37
N ALA A 73 -8.59 -5.95 -4.27
CA ALA A 73 -8.50 -7.30 -4.82
C ALA A 73 -8.06 -7.23 -6.28
N MET A 74 -7.14 -8.10 -6.70
CA MET A 74 -6.63 -8.10 -8.07
C MET A 74 -6.60 -9.49 -8.68
N CYS A 75 -6.87 -9.60 -9.97
CA CYS A 75 -6.69 -10.84 -10.72
C CYS A 75 -6.07 -10.60 -12.10
N LEU A 76 -5.39 -11.62 -12.63
CA LEU A 76 -4.86 -11.59 -13.99
C LEU A 76 -6.00 -11.70 -15.00
N ILE A 77 -5.96 -10.85 -16.03
CA ILE A 77 -6.80 -10.97 -17.22
C ILE A 77 -6.14 -11.97 -18.16
N ARG A 78 -6.80 -13.11 -18.39
CA ARG A 78 -6.37 -14.15 -19.34
C ARG A 78 -7.21 -14.07 -20.61
N LYS A 79 -6.69 -14.63 -21.71
CA LYS A 79 -7.38 -14.68 -23.02
C LYS A 79 -8.55 -15.68 -23.05
N ILE A 80 -8.50 -16.69 -22.18
CA ILE A 80 -9.58 -17.67 -21.97
C ILE A 80 -10.51 -17.07 -20.91
N GLU A 81 -11.83 -17.29 -21.05
CA GLU A 81 -12.90 -16.60 -20.28
C GLU A 81 -12.73 -16.64 -18.74
N ASP A 82 -11.87 -17.49 -18.21
CA ASP A 82 -11.51 -17.52 -16.78
C ASP A 82 -10.40 -16.53 -16.44
N SER A 83 -10.79 -15.37 -15.88
CA SER A 83 -9.84 -14.56 -15.09
C SER A 83 -9.30 -15.37 -13.91
N SER A 84 -8.05 -15.12 -13.49
CA SER A 84 -7.50 -15.82 -12.32
C SER A 84 -8.32 -15.52 -11.05
N GLN A 85 -8.08 -16.29 -9.99
CA GLN A 85 -8.62 -15.95 -8.67
C GLN A 85 -8.16 -14.54 -8.27
N TYR A 86 -9.07 -13.80 -7.63
CA TYR A 86 -8.74 -12.53 -6.98
C TYR A 86 -7.82 -12.78 -5.78
N MET A 87 -6.75 -12.01 -5.72
CA MET A 87 -5.79 -11.99 -4.63
C MET A 87 -5.81 -10.63 -3.94
N ARG A 88 -5.56 -10.65 -2.64
CA ARG A 88 -5.47 -9.44 -1.82
C ARG A 88 -4.20 -8.67 -2.13
N GLY A 89 -4.30 -7.36 -2.15
CA GLY A 89 -3.19 -6.43 -2.30
C GLY A 89 -3.58 -5.07 -1.78
N PHE A 90 -2.75 -4.08 -2.06
CA PHE A 90 -3.02 -2.69 -1.70
C PHE A 90 -2.80 -1.77 -2.89
N PHE A 91 -3.70 -0.82 -3.06
CA PHE A 91 -3.49 0.36 -3.88
C PHE A 91 -2.79 1.43 -3.03
N VAL A 92 -1.68 1.94 -3.55
CA VAL A 92 -0.93 3.06 -2.95
C VAL A 92 -1.17 4.30 -3.80
N PRO A 93 -1.88 5.32 -3.26
CA PRO A 93 -2.08 6.59 -3.94
C PRO A 93 -0.78 7.29 -4.33
N GLU A 94 -0.85 8.08 -5.39
CA GLU A 94 0.21 9.01 -5.80
C GLU A 94 0.48 10.07 -4.72
N ILE A 95 1.75 10.36 -4.47
CA ILE A 95 2.21 11.46 -3.62
C ILE A 95 3.04 12.41 -4.49
N LYS A 96 2.37 13.39 -5.10
CA LYS A 96 2.98 14.36 -6.04
C LYS A 96 4.15 15.13 -5.45
N ALA A 97 4.05 15.52 -4.18
CA ALA A 97 5.11 16.29 -3.50
C ALA A 97 6.43 15.52 -3.36
N LEU A 98 6.39 14.19 -3.48
CA LEU A 98 7.55 13.30 -3.39
C LEU A 98 7.89 12.62 -4.73
N ASP A 99 7.26 13.06 -5.83
CA ASP A 99 7.38 12.42 -7.15
C ASP A 99 7.12 10.90 -7.11
N GLN A 100 6.22 10.47 -6.22
CA GLN A 100 5.91 9.06 -6.03
C GLN A 100 4.62 8.72 -6.79
N PRO A 101 4.69 7.91 -7.87
CA PRO A 101 3.53 7.54 -8.65
C PRO A 101 2.60 6.60 -7.88
N ALA A 102 1.34 6.55 -8.31
CA ALA A 102 0.41 5.55 -7.81
C ALA A 102 0.90 4.14 -8.15
N SER A 103 0.76 3.21 -7.21
CA SER A 103 1.27 1.85 -7.36
C SER A 103 0.37 0.80 -6.72
N LEU A 104 0.65 -0.47 -7.01
CA LEU A 104 -0.05 -1.63 -6.48
C LEU A 104 0.94 -2.54 -5.77
N ILE A 105 0.67 -2.84 -4.50
CA ILE A 105 1.33 -3.91 -3.75
C ILE A 105 0.56 -5.20 -4.01
N THR A 106 1.27 -6.21 -4.52
CA THR A 106 0.73 -7.50 -4.94
C THR A 106 1.46 -8.64 -4.23
N PRO A 107 0.84 -9.83 -4.10
CA PRO A 107 1.60 -11.03 -3.78
C PRO A 107 2.76 -11.23 -4.77
N ARG A 108 3.86 -11.85 -4.32
CA ARG A 108 5.06 -12.09 -5.14
C ARG A 108 4.77 -12.83 -6.45
N ILE A 109 3.83 -13.77 -6.42
CA ILE A 109 3.33 -14.51 -7.59
C ILE A 109 1.80 -14.40 -7.62
N PRO A 110 1.16 -14.40 -8.80
CA PRO A 110 1.70 -14.57 -10.15
C PRO A 110 1.90 -13.24 -10.94
N PHE A 111 1.91 -12.09 -10.26
CA PHE A 111 1.97 -10.78 -10.91
C PHE A 111 3.37 -10.45 -11.46
N GLN A 112 3.43 -9.95 -12.69
CA GLN A 112 4.68 -9.57 -13.37
C GLN A 112 4.43 -8.32 -14.24
N VAL A 113 5.51 -7.60 -14.55
CA VAL A 113 5.51 -6.51 -15.52
C VAL A 113 4.88 -6.96 -16.83
N GLY A 114 4.02 -6.11 -17.41
CA GLY A 114 3.31 -6.37 -18.66
C GLY A 114 1.98 -7.10 -18.48
N HIS A 115 1.72 -7.72 -17.32
CA HIS A 115 0.45 -8.39 -17.06
C HIS A 115 -0.72 -7.40 -17.04
N LYS A 116 -1.80 -7.77 -17.73
CA LYS A 116 -3.10 -7.10 -17.63
C LYS A 116 -3.87 -7.65 -16.43
N ILE A 117 -4.46 -6.77 -15.64
CA ILE A 117 -5.15 -7.13 -14.41
C ILE A 117 -6.49 -6.41 -14.29
N LYS A 118 -7.41 -7.01 -13.54
CA LYS A 118 -8.54 -6.30 -12.94
C LYS A 118 -8.15 -5.93 -11.51
N VAL A 119 -8.46 -4.72 -11.09
CA VAL A 119 -8.32 -4.23 -9.72
C VAL A 119 -9.71 -3.84 -9.23
N ASN A 120 -10.22 -4.53 -8.22
CA ASN A 120 -11.41 -4.15 -7.50
C ASN A 120 -11.00 -3.31 -6.29
N LEU A 121 -11.37 -2.03 -6.34
CA LEU A 121 -11.10 -1.05 -5.31
C LEU A 121 -12.44 -0.45 -4.86
N ASP A 122 -12.80 -0.66 -3.60
CA ASP A 122 -14.06 -0.20 -3.01
C ASP A 122 -15.31 -0.59 -3.82
N GLY A 123 -15.30 -1.79 -4.41
CA GLY A 123 -16.40 -2.32 -5.23
C GLY A 123 -16.37 -1.89 -6.70
N VAL A 124 -15.45 -1.00 -7.09
CA VAL A 124 -15.30 -0.55 -8.48
C VAL A 124 -14.16 -1.33 -9.14
N ILE A 125 -14.46 -1.94 -10.29
CA ILE A 125 -13.49 -2.71 -11.06
C ILE A 125 -12.82 -1.80 -12.09
N HIS A 126 -11.50 -1.72 -12.02
CA HIS A 126 -10.63 -1.05 -12.98
C HIS A 126 -9.82 -2.08 -13.75
N LYS A 127 -9.64 -1.90 -15.07
CA LYS A 127 -8.64 -2.65 -15.82
C LYS A 127 -7.34 -1.87 -15.89
N ALA A 128 -6.24 -2.55 -15.64
CA ALA A 128 -4.91 -1.97 -15.64
C ALA A 128 -3.89 -2.90 -16.28
N GLN A 129 -2.72 -2.35 -16.61
CA GLN A 129 -1.54 -3.13 -16.96
C GLN A 129 -0.38 -2.71 -16.05
N LEU A 130 0.30 -3.71 -15.48
CA LEU A 130 1.49 -3.50 -14.65
C LEU A 130 2.67 -3.08 -15.54
N THR A 131 3.42 -2.05 -15.15
CA THR A 131 4.48 -1.44 -15.97
C THR A 131 5.86 -1.59 -15.36
N ASN A 132 6.16 -0.85 -14.30
CA ASN A 132 7.48 -0.85 -13.68
C ASN A 132 7.42 -1.58 -12.33
N LEU A 133 8.41 -2.43 -12.06
CA LEU A 133 8.58 -3.06 -10.76
C LEU A 133 9.37 -2.10 -9.86
N LEU A 134 8.70 -1.49 -8.88
CA LEU A 134 9.29 -0.53 -7.95
C LEU A 134 10.05 -1.23 -6.82
N LEU A 135 9.48 -2.32 -6.30
CA LEU A 135 10.04 -3.07 -5.19
C LEU A 135 9.71 -4.54 -5.34
N SER A 136 10.67 -5.40 -4.98
CA SER A 136 10.46 -6.85 -4.90
C SER A 136 11.08 -7.38 -3.61
N THR A 137 10.25 -8.04 -2.79
CA THR A 137 10.67 -8.72 -1.56
C THR A 137 10.28 -10.19 -1.65
N PRO A 138 10.82 -11.10 -0.84
CA PRO A 138 10.39 -12.50 -0.83
C PRO A 138 8.88 -12.72 -0.64
N SER A 139 8.14 -11.75 -0.09
CA SER A 139 6.70 -11.86 0.19
C SER A 139 5.80 -11.14 -0.81
N PHE A 140 6.21 -10.00 -1.36
CA PHE A 140 5.38 -9.16 -2.22
C PHE A 140 6.17 -8.43 -3.31
N ASN A 141 5.46 -7.87 -4.28
CA ASN A 141 5.98 -6.93 -5.26
C ASN A 141 5.18 -5.63 -5.22
N GLN A 142 5.81 -4.51 -5.56
CA GLN A 142 5.14 -3.24 -5.79
C GLN A 142 5.37 -2.81 -7.24
N PHE A 143 4.29 -2.50 -7.94
CA PHE A 143 4.34 -2.12 -9.34
C PHE A 143 3.69 -0.77 -9.58
N GLU A 144 4.25 0.02 -10.48
CA GLU A 144 3.49 1.01 -11.22
C GLU A 144 2.50 0.34 -12.16
N PHE A 145 1.47 1.08 -12.55
CA PHE A 145 0.48 0.61 -13.50
C PHE A 145 -0.13 1.79 -14.28
N HIS A 146 -0.77 1.47 -15.40
CA HIS A 146 -1.66 2.40 -16.08
C HIS A 146 -3.04 1.77 -16.28
N LEU A 147 -4.08 2.60 -16.24
CA LEU A 147 -5.44 2.18 -16.49
C LEU A 147 -5.65 2.01 -18.00
N THR A 148 -6.26 0.89 -18.39
CA THR A 148 -6.44 0.56 -19.82
C THR A 148 -7.80 0.98 -20.36
N ASP A 149 -8.76 1.30 -19.48
CA ASP A 149 -10.08 1.77 -19.89
C ASP A 149 -10.05 3.31 -20.03
N PRO A 150 -10.42 3.87 -21.20
CA PRO A 150 -10.43 5.32 -21.42
C PRO A 150 -11.34 6.04 -20.41
N GLY A 151 -10.84 7.12 -19.80
CA GLY A 151 -11.59 7.92 -18.81
C GLY A 151 -11.69 7.29 -17.41
N SER A 152 -11.11 6.11 -17.19
CA SER A 152 -11.01 5.53 -15.85
C SER A 152 -10.01 6.32 -15.01
N SER A 153 -10.41 6.67 -13.79
CA SER A 153 -9.53 7.28 -12.78
C SER A 153 -9.86 6.68 -11.41
N ILE A 154 -8.81 6.46 -10.60
CA ILE A 154 -8.99 6.03 -9.22
C ILE A 154 -9.14 7.29 -8.37
N LYS A 155 -10.33 7.50 -7.81
CA LYS A 155 -10.60 8.64 -6.92
C LYS A 155 -9.77 8.52 -5.65
N ARG A 156 -9.23 9.65 -5.17
CA ARG A 156 -8.66 9.76 -3.81
C ARG A 156 -9.79 9.52 -2.79
N PRO A 157 -9.51 8.91 -1.63
CA PRO A 157 -10.50 8.80 -0.57
C PRO A 157 -11.02 10.20 -0.24
N GLY A 158 -12.33 10.38 -0.34
CA GLY A 158 -12.98 11.66 -0.05
C GLY A 158 -12.99 11.90 1.45
N THR A 159 -12.53 13.09 1.86
CA THR A 159 -13.17 13.77 2.99
C THR A 159 -14.65 13.89 2.62
N ASN A 160 -15.53 13.19 3.35
CA ASN A 160 -16.96 13.36 3.20
C ASN A 160 -17.32 14.81 3.54
N LYS A 161 -17.34 15.70 2.54
CA LYS A 161 -18.18 16.89 2.62
C LYS A 161 -19.62 16.43 2.33
N PRO A 162 -20.57 16.66 3.24
CA PRO A 162 -21.97 16.33 2.97
C PRO A 162 -22.43 17.13 1.75
N LYS A 163 -23.03 16.43 0.78
CA LYS A 163 -23.76 17.09 -0.31
C LYS A 163 -25.02 17.71 0.29
N THR A 164 -24.99 18.99 0.62
CA THR A 164 -26.20 19.81 0.62
C THR A 164 -26.59 20.01 -0.84
N LYS A 165 -27.83 19.66 -1.15
CA LYS A 165 -28.50 20.11 -2.37
C LYS A 165 -28.65 21.63 -2.29
N ASP A 166 -28.64 22.22 -3.48
CA ASP A 166 -29.04 23.57 -3.85
C ASP A 166 -27.92 24.58 -4.09
N ASP A 167 -28.10 25.22 -5.24
CA ASP A 167 -27.57 26.48 -5.77
C ASP A 167 -26.24 26.46 -6.54
N ASP A 168 -26.43 26.35 -7.86
CA ASP A 168 -25.96 27.23 -8.94
C ASP A 168 -24.52 27.79 -8.92
N ASP A 169 -23.93 27.63 -10.09
CA ASP A 169 -22.72 28.21 -10.69
C ASP A 169 -21.99 29.37 -9.99
N GLU A 170 -20.66 29.37 -10.21
CA GLU A 170 -19.83 30.58 -10.30
C GLU A 170 -19.10 31.11 -9.04
N PHE A 171 -18.43 30.27 -8.23
CA PHE A 171 -17.32 30.73 -7.36
C PHE A 171 -16.40 29.53 -7.07
N GLY A 172 -15.22 29.41 -7.66
CA GLY A 172 -14.02 30.02 -7.10
C GLY A 172 -12.78 29.19 -7.44
N GLY A 173 -12.11 29.55 -8.54
CA GLY A 173 -10.74 29.14 -8.84
C GLY A 173 -9.73 29.78 -7.89
N ILE A 174 -9.78 29.43 -6.61
CA ILE A 174 -8.88 29.98 -5.58
C ILE A 174 -8.53 28.84 -4.65
N TRP A 175 -7.56 27.99 -5.01
CA TRP A 175 -6.61 27.30 -4.11
C TRP A 175 -5.46 26.66 -4.91
N ASP A 176 -5.04 27.30 -6.00
CA ASP A 176 -3.61 27.22 -6.36
C ASP A 176 -2.90 28.25 -5.48
N ILE A 177 -1.81 27.83 -4.84
CA ILE A 177 -1.01 28.54 -3.82
C ILE A 177 -1.43 28.18 -2.38
N LEU A 178 -0.84 27.09 -1.86
CA LEU A 178 0.10 27.11 -0.72
C LEU A 178 0.90 25.80 -0.69
#